data_AF-A0A348PS05-F1
#
_entry.id   AF-A0A348PS05-F1
#
_cell.length_a   1.000
_cell.length_b   1.000
_cell.length_c   1.000
_cell.angle_alpha   90.00
_cell.angle_beta   90.00
_cell.angle_gamma   90.00
#
_symmetry.space_group_name_H-M   'P 1'
#
loop_
_entity.id
_entity.type
_entity.pdbx_description
1 polymer ?
#
loop_
_entity_poly.entity_id
_entity_poly.type
_entity_poly.pdbx_seq_one_letter_code
_entity_poly.pdbx_strand_id
1 'polypeptide(L)'
;IELLNGKLDSLNEVLLNERLYSEAKVLVKDDQISSQKNQINELIQRNDSLNTQLSEIEGYKMILTKEQSSLERRIDSLNQKIVELTGNNETNSFRDSRNFENFLYSFLSTVYSNQKIDSLISISSPRILDFVEPSIGFGRFWNMGAACNLYSEGDFGYYGLPVQPDVANLPLFKNQDPQGGFCDEASTPDGIYYKQVNNLPEDWDMETGESIPPPRKLKYLNKIMVQVQYNYWVVKTMYFIESNDKWYLLYFDDCDCSA
;
A
#
# COMPACT_ATOMS: atom_id res chain seq x y z
N ILE A 1 48.64 80.45 30.01
CA ILE A 1 48.23 80.43 28.59
C ILE A 1 48.82 79.21 27.89
N GLU A 2 50.14 79.00 27.89
CA GLU A 2 50.79 77.83 27.26
C GLU A 2 50.25 76.46 27.72
N LEU A 3 50.08 76.25 29.03
CA LEU A 3 49.54 74.97 29.55
C LEU A 3 48.09 74.70 29.12
N LEU A 4 47.34 75.76 28.80
CA LEU A 4 45.97 75.66 28.31
C LEU A 4 45.96 75.31 26.82
N ASN A 5 46.86 75.93 26.05
CA ASN A 5 47.06 75.63 24.63
C ASN A 5 47.51 74.18 24.42
N GLY A 6 48.48 73.70 25.20
CA GLY A 6 48.93 72.30 25.10
C GLY A 6 47.84 71.26 25.41
N LYS A 7 46.92 71.57 26.33
CA LYS A 7 45.74 70.72 26.60
C LYS A 7 44.72 70.77 25.47
N LEU A 8 44.51 71.94 24.86
CA LEU A 8 43.63 72.11 23.72
C LEU A 8 44.15 71.34 22.49
N ASP A 9 45.45 71.40 22.24
CA ASP A 9 46.10 70.67 21.15
C ASP A 9 45.97 69.15 21.33
N SER A 10 46.22 68.66 22.55
CA SER A 10 46.04 67.23 22.88
C SER A 10 44.58 66.78 22.74
N LEU A 11 43.61 67.60 23.15
CA LEU A 11 42.19 67.30 22.97
C LEU A 11 41.81 67.25 21.48
N ASN A 12 42.31 68.17 20.66
CA ASN A 12 42.09 68.18 19.21
C ASN A 12 42.68 66.93 18.55
N GLU A 13 43.86 66.48 18.99
CA GLU A 13 44.49 65.27 18.49
C GLU A 13 43.68 64.02 18.83
N VAL A 14 43.19 63.90 20.06
CA VAL A 14 42.31 62.80 20.48
C VAL A 14 41.01 62.81 19.67
N LEU A 15 40.37 63.96 19.49
CA LEU A 15 39.16 64.11 18.67
C LEU A 15 39.39 63.72 17.21
N LEU A 16 40.53 64.12 16.63
CA LEU A 16 40.89 63.76 15.26
C LEU A 16 41.08 62.24 15.14
N ASN A 17 41.79 61.61 16.09
CA ASN A 17 42.03 60.17 16.09
C ASN A 17 40.73 59.37 16.25
N GLU A 18 39.84 59.77 17.17
CA GLU A 18 38.53 59.13 17.35
C GLU A 18 37.63 59.28 16.12
N ARG A 19 37.68 60.45 15.47
CA ARG A 19 36.97 60.70 14.22
C ARG A 19 37.48 59.78 13.11
N LEU A 20 38.79 59.74 12.90
CA LEU A 20 39.41 58.88 11.87
C LEU A 20 39.12 57.39 12.13
N TYR A 21 39.20 56.95 13.38
CA TYR A 21 38.86 55.59 13.78
C TYR A 21 37.39 55.26 13.50
N SER A 22 36.48 56.18 13.83
CA SER A 22 35.05 56.03 13.57
C SER A 22 34.74 56.00 12.07
N GLU A 23 35.35 56.89 11.28
CA GLU A 23 35.22 56.93 9.82
C GLU A 23 35.71 55.61 9.18
N ALA A 24 36.85 55.07 9.62
CA ALA A 24 37.35 53.78 9.15
C ALA A 24 36.39 52.62 9.48
N LYS A 25 35.79 52.63 10.68
CA LYS A 25 34.83 51.60 11.09
C LYS A 25 33.52 51.66 10.29
N VAL A 26 33.08 52.88 9.92
CA VAL A 26 31.92 53.08 9.05
C VAL A 26 32.21 52.52 7.66
N LEU A 27 33.36 52.84 7.07
CA LEU A 27 33.76 52.32 5.76
C LEU A 27 33.76 50.78 5.71
N VAL A 28 34.35 50.12 6.71
CA VAL A 28 34.35 48.65 6.79
C VAL A 28 32.93 48.08 6.86
N LYS A 29 32.03 48.74 7.61
CA LYS A 29 30.63 48.31 7.69
C LYS A 29 29.87 48.55 6.39
N ASP A 30 30.13 49.64 5.69
CA ASP A 30 29.52 49.94 4.40
C ASP A 30 29.93 48.91 3.34
N ASP A 31 31.19 48.48 3.35
CA ASP A 31 31.68 47.39 2.50
C ASP A 31 30.98 46.07 2.83
N GLN A 32 30.81 45.75 4.12
CA GLN A 32 30.09 44.56 4.56
C GLN A 32 28.62 44.59 4.13
N ILE A 33 27.93 45.73 4.30
CA ILE A 33 26.53 45.92 3.87
C ILE A 33 26.43 45.73 2.35
N SER A 34 27.37 46.28 1.59
CA SER A 34 27.41 46.16 0.13
C SER A 34 27.60 44.70 -0.30
N SER A 35 28.51 43.98 0.36
CA SER A 35 28.72 42.55 0.13
C SER A 35 27.48 41.72 0.45
N GLN A 36 26.83 41.97 1.60
CA GLN A 36 25.62 41.26 2.00
C GLN A 36 24.46 41.53 1.04
N LYS A 37 24.32 42.77 0.55
CA LYS A 37 23.30 43.13 -0.43
C LYS A 37 23.49 42.37 -1.75
N ASN A 38 24.73 42.20 -2.19
CA ASN A 38 25.03 41.39 -3.38
C ASN A 38 24.64 39.92 -3.18
N GLN A 39 24.98 39.33 -2.03
CA GLN A 39 24.58 37.96 -1.70
C GLN A 39 23.06 37.78 -1.65
N ILE A 40 22.32 38.75 -1.09
CA ILE A 40 20.84 38.73 -1.08
C ILE A 40 20.30 38.74 -2.51
N ASN A 41 20.86 39.57 -3.41
CA ASN A 41 20.42 39.62 -4.80
C ASN A 41 20.67 38.29 -5.53
N GLU A 42 21.81 37.64 -5.30
CA GLU A 42 22.11 36.32 -5.85
C GLU A 42 21.13 35.25 -5.34
N LEU A 43 20.78 35.29 -4.05
CA LEU A 43 19.79 34.38 -3.47
C LEU A 43 18.39 34.60 -4.05
N ILE A 44 17.98 35.85 -4.29
CA ILE A 44 16.70 36.17 -4.94
C ILE A 44 16.66 35.58 -6.36
N GLN A 45 17.69 35.82 -7.17
CA GLN A 45 17.76 35.27 -8.52
C GLN A 45 17.71 33.74 -8.55
N ARG A 46 18.40 33.09 -7.60
CA ARG A 46 18.37 31.64 -7.47
C ARG A 46 16.99 31.13 -7.06
N ASN A 47 16.31 31.82 -6.16
CA ASN A 47 14.96 31.46 -5.73
C ASN A 47 13.95 31.59 -6.87
N ASP A 48 14.03 32.66 -7.66
CA ASP A 48 13.19 32.86 -8.83
C ASP A 48 13.41 31.74 -9.86
N SER A 49 14.67 31.37 -10.13
CA SER A 49 15.00 30.26 -11.02
C SER A 49 14.44 28.91 -10.53
N LEU A 50 14.54 28.63 -9.22
CA LEU A 50 13.98 27.42 -8.63
C LEU A 50 12.45 27.39 -8.71
N ASN A 51 11.79 28.52 -8.51
CA ASN A 51 10.33 28.62 -8.66
C ASN A 51 9.87 28.35 -10.09
N THR A 52 10.61 28.85 -11.09
CA THR A 52 10.33 28.52 -12.50
C THR A 52 10.46 27.03 -12.76
N GLN A 53 11.55 26.40 -12.31
CA GLN A 53 11.75 24.96 -12.47
C GLN A 53 10.66 24.13 -11.79
N LEU A 54 10.21 24.54 -10.59
CA LEU A 54 9.13 23.87 -9.87
C LEU A 54 7.83 23.90 -10.69
N SER A 55 7.49 25.06 -11.26
CA SER A 55 6.29 25.20 -12.09
C SER A 55 6.33 24.32 -13.35
N GLU A 56 7.51 24.20 -13.98
CA GLU A 56 7.71 23.29 -15.12
C GLU A 56 7.51 21.82 -14.72
N ILE A 57 8.09 21.40 -13.58
CA ILE A 57 7.93 20.03 -13.04
C ILE A 57 6.47 19.72 -12.74
N GLU A 58 5.73 20.66 -12.15
CA GLU A 58 4.29 20.51 -11.90
C GLU A 58 3.50 20.33 -13.20
N GLY A 59 3.87 21.08 -14.25
CA GLY A 59 3.33 20.92 -15.59
C GLY A 59 3.56 19.52 -16.17
N TYR A 60 4.81 19.02 -16.10
CA TYR A 60 5.14 17.66 -16.53
C TYR A 60 4.39 16.59 -15.74
N LYS A 61 4.28 16.75 -14.41
CA LYS A 61 3.53 15.84 -13.55
C LYS A 61 2.07 15.76 -14.00
N MET A 62 1.43 16.88 -14.29
CA MET A 62 0.05 16.90 -14.78
C MET A 62 -0.12 16.18 -16.11
N ILE A 63 0.84 16.33 -17.04
CA ILE A 63 0.82 15.63 -18.33
C ILE A 63 0.95 14.11 -18.10
N LEU A 64 1.92 13.69 -17.29
CA LEU A 64 2.14 12.27 -16.98
C LEU A 64 0.92 11.63 -16.30
N THR A 65 0.27 12.32 -15.37
CA THR A 65 -0.97 11.83 -14.74
C THR A 65 -2.09 11.63 -15.77
N LYS A 66 -2.26 12.57 -16.71
CA LYS A 66 -3.25 12.42 -17.79
C LYS A 66 -2.94 11.26 -18.72
N GLU A 67 -1.67 11.05 -19.05
CA GLU A 67 -1.21 9.91 -19.85
C GLU A 67 -1.45 8.58 -19.13
N GLN A 68 -1.15 8.51 -17.83
CA GLN A 68 -1.40 7.33 -17.01
C GLN A 68 -2.89 6.98 -17.00
N SER A 69 -3.78 7.93 -16.71
CA SER A 69 -5.24 7.69 -16.75
C SER A 69 -5.76 7.36 -18.15
N SER A 70 -5.05 7.76 -19.21
CA SER A 70 -5.37 7.33 -20.57
C SER A 70 -4.90 5.90 -20.85
N LEU A 71 -3.76 5.48 -20.29
CA LEU A 71 -3.25 4.12 -20.43
C LEU A 71 -4.10 3.13 -19.64
N GLU A 72 -4.48 3.46 -18.41
CA GLU A 72 -5.41 2.67 -17.59
C GLU A 72 -6.70 2.37 -18.34
N ARG A 73 -7.37 3.39 -18.91
CA ARG A 73 -8.56 3.20 -19.74
C ARG A 73 -8.33 2.32 -20.98
N ARG A 74 -7.13 2.35 -21.56
CA ARG A 74 -6.77 1.48 -22.69
C ARG A 74 -6.55 0.04 -22.25
N ILE A 75 -5.93 -0.17 -21.08
CA ILE A 75 -5.75 -1.47 -20.46
C ILE A 75 -7.13 -2.06 -20.15
N ASP A 76 -8.04 -1.30 -19.57
CA ASP A 76 -9.41 -1.74 -19.27
C ASP A 76 -10.14 -2.17 -20.55
N SER A 77 -10.06 -1.36 -21.61
CA SER A 77 -10.66 -1.70 -22.90
C SER A 77 -10.03 -2.95 -23.53
N LEU A 78 -8.71 -3.14 -23.38
CA LEU A 78 -8.02 -4.33 -23.85
C LEU A 78 -8.41 -5.56 -23.03
N ASN A 79 -8.51 -5.44 -21.71
CA ASN A 79 -8.96 -6.51 -20.82
C ASN A 79 -10.39 -6.92 -21.16
N GLN A 80 -11.29 -5.95 -21.39
CA GLN A 80 -12.66 -6.24 -21.82
C GLN A 80 -12.68 -6.96 -23.18
N LYS A 81 -11.89 -6.50 -24.16
CA LYS A 81 -11.75 -7.19 -25.46
C LYS A 81 -11.14 -8.57 -25.34
N ILE A 82 -10.16 -8.76 -24.44
CA ILE A 82 -9.59 -10.06 -24.14
C ILE A 82 -10.70 -10.96 -23.60
N VAL A 83 -11.47 -10.53 -22.61
CA VAL A 83 -12.60 -11.30 -22.05
C VAL A 83 -13.63 -11.67 -23.13
N GLU A 84 -13.97 -10.73 -24.02
CA GLU A 84 -14.89 -10.96 -25.14
C GLU A 84 -14.32 -11.95 -26.18
N LEU A 85 -13.00 -11.95 -26.41
CA LEU A 85 -12.32 -12.84 -27.36
C LEU A 85 -11.95 -14.21 -26.77
N THR A 86 -11.67 -14.28 -25.47
CA THR A 86 -11.22 -15.47 -24.75
C THR A 86 -12.32 -16.20 -24.01
N GLY A 87 -13.56 -15.70 -24.11
CA GLY A 87 -14.76 -16.19 -23.44
C GLY A 87 -15.17 -17.65 -23.66
N ASN A 88 -14.28 -18.54 -24.13
CA ASN A 88 -14.43 -19.98 -24.03
C ASN A 88 -13.14 -20.83 -23.86
N ASN A 89 -11.90 -20.32 -23.96
CA ASN A 89 -10.71 -21.21 -24.00
C ASN A 89 -9.44 -20.81 -23.19
N GLU A 90 -9.27 -19.57 -22.69
CA GLU A 90 -7.99 -19.17 -22.04
C GLU A 90 -8.01 -18.99 -20.52
N THR A 91 -9.18 -18.98 -19.85
CA THR A 91 -9.26 -18.88 -18.38
C THR A 91 -8.51 -20.03 -17.67
N ASN A 92 -8.42 -21.20 -18.32
CA ASN A 92 -7.62 -22.33 -17.85
C ASN A 92 -6.11 -22.03 -17.80
N SER A 93 -5.59 -21.12 -18.65
CA SER A 93 -4.15 -20.82 -18.69
C SER A 93 -3.68 -19.98 -17.49
N PHE A 94 -4.53 -19.08 -17.00
CA PHE A 94 -4.22 -18.27 -15.82
C PHE A 94 -4.48 -19.01 -14.52
N ARG A 95 -5.48 -19.91 -14.48
CA ARG A 95 -5.68 -20.83 -13.35
C ARG A 95 -4.41 -21.60 -13.01
N ASP A 96 -3.72 -22.11 -14.03
CA ASP A 96 -2.53 -22.96 -13.87
C ASP A 96 -1.21 -22.17 -13.85
N SER A 97 -1.26 -20.83 -13.76
CA SER A 97 -0.08 -19.98 -13.75
C SER A 97 0.72 -20.11 -12.45
N ARG A 98 2.06 -20.27 -12.57
CA ARG A 98 3.00 -20.13 -11.44
C ARG A 98 3.09 -18.70 -10.91
N ASN A 99 2.85 -17.70 -11.76
CA ASN A 99 2.74 -16.32 -11.31
C ASN A 99 1.44 -16.17 -10.50
N PHE A 100 1.58 -15.77 -9.23
CA PHE A 100 0.47 -15.67 -8.29
C PHE A 100 -0.58 -14.63 -8.69
N GLU A 101 -0.19 -13.48 -9.25
CA GLU A 101 -1.15 -12.43 -9.64
C GLU A 101 -2.06 -12.91 -10.77
N ASN A 102 -1.53 -13.64 -11.76
CA ASN A 102 -2.33 -14.25 -12.81
C ASN A 102 -3.31 -15.29 -12.25
N PHE A 103 -2.84 -16.14 -11.33
CA PHE A 103 -3.71 -17.10 -10.64
C PHE A 103 -4.79 -16.38 -9.84
N LEU A 104 -4.43 -15.34 -9.09
CA LEU A 104 -5.35 -14.58 -8.25
C LEU A 104 -6.40 -13.87 -9.09
N TYR A 105 -6.02 -13.30 -10.24
CA TYR A 105 -6.96 -12.74 -11.21
C TYR A 105 -7.95 -13.79 -11.70
N SER A 106 -7.47 -14.99 -12.05
CA SER A 106 -8.33 -16.12 -12.46
C SER A 106 -9.30 -16.53 -11.34
N PHE A 107 -8.81 -16.65 -10.11
CA PHE A 107 -9.63 -16.97 -8.94
C PHE A 107 -10.72 -15.90 -8.71
N LEU A 108 -10.32 -14.62 -8.63
CA LEU A 108 -11.25 -13.53 -8.34
C LEU A 108 -12.35 -13.42 -9.40
N SER A 109 -11.98 -13.48 -10.69
CA SER A 109 -12.94 -13.40 -11.79
C SER A 109 -13.82 -14.63 -11.94
N THR A 110 -13.31 -15.83 -11.63
CA THR A 110 -14.02 -17.09 -11.87
C THR A 110 -14.93 -17.47 -10.73
N VAL A 111 -14.56 -17.20 -9.48
CA VAL A 111 -15.31 -17.72 -8.32
C VAL A 111 -15.67 -16.69 -7.26
N TYR A 112 -15.07 -15.49 -7.26
CA TYR A 112 -15.30 -14.49 -6.21
C TYR A 112 -16.20 -13.32 -6.65
N SER A 113 -15.72 -12.45 -7.55
CA SER A 113 -16.32 -11.16 -7.92
C SER A 113 -17.73 -11.32 -8.53
N ASN A 114 -18.77 -11.00 -7.76
CA ASN A 114 -20.18 -11.25 -8.09
C ASN A 114 -20.54 -12.74 -8.36
N GLN A 115 -19.65 -13.68 -8.07
CA GLN A 115 -19.82 -15.10 -8.43
C GLN A 115 -20.44 -15.95 -7.31
N LYS A 116 -20.86 -15.34 -6.19
CA LYS A 116 -21.46 -16.03 -5.02
C LYS A 116 -20.58 -17.21 -4.57
N ILE A 117 -19.34 -16.94 -4.19
CA ILE A 117 -18.35 -17.99 -3.90
C ILE A 117 -18.87 -18.98 -2.85
N ASP A 118 -19.53 -18.50 -1.80
CA ASP A 118 -20.12 -19.36 -0.76
C ASP A 118 -21.15 -20.34 -1.35
N SER A 119 -21.93 -19.91 -2.35
CA SER A 119 -22.89 -20.80 -3.04
C SER A 119 -22.19 -21.80 -3.94
N LEU A 120 -21.08 -21.42 -4.59
CA LEU A 120 -20.28 -22.36 -5.37
C LEU A 120 -19.67 -23.44 -4.47
N ILE A 121 -19.26 -23.06 -3.26
CA ILE A 121 -18.70 -23.99 -2.30
C ILE A 121 -19.77 -24.93 -1.74
N SER A 122 -20.94 -24.40 -1.34
CA SER A 122 -21.99 -25.22 -0.72
C SER A 122 -22.55 -26.32 -1.62
N ILE A 123 -22.49 -26.13 -2.94
CA ILE A 123 -22.88 -27.15 -3.93
C ILE A 123 -21.70 -27.96 -4.47
N SER A 124 -20.50 -27.77 -3.91
CA SER A 124 -19.25 -28.36 -4.38
C SER A 124 -19.06 -28.19 -5.89
N SER A 125 -19.26 -26.96 -6.38
CA SER A 125 -19.21 -26.65 -7.80
C SER A 125 -17.83 -26.98 -8.38
N PRO A 126 -17.74 -27.63 -9.55
CA PRO A 126 -16.45 -27.87 -10.22
C PRO A 126 -15.64 -26.58 -10.43
N ARG A 127 -16.31 -25.42 -10.55
CA ARG A 127 -15.66 -24.12 -10.71
C ARG A 127 -14.77 -23.74 -9.52
N ILE A 128 -15.19 -24.01 -8.29
CA ILE A 128 -14.40 -23.72 -7.09
C ILE A 128 -13.45 -24.86 -6.75
N LEU A 129 -13.87 -26.11 -6.99
CA LEU A 129 -13.03 -27.28 -6.77
C LEU A 129 -11.78 -27.26 -7.66
N ASP A 130 -11.85 -26.62 -8.83
CA ASP A 130 -10.66 -26.39 -9.67
C ASP A 130 -9.59 -25.57 -8.94
N PHE A 131 -9.96 -24.71 -7.97
CA PHE A 131 -9.04 -23.91 -7.16
C PHE A 131 -8.56 -24.59 -5.88
N VAL A 132 -8.99 -25.83 -5.61
CA VAL A 132 -8.69 -26.59 -4.39
C VAL A 132 -7.79 -27.78 -4.73
N GLU A 133 -6.78 -28.03 -3.91
CA GLU A 133 -5.94 -29.22 -4.05
C GLU A 133 -6.66 -30.44 -3.43
N PRO A 134 -7.10 -31.44 -4.21
CA PRO A 134 -7.96 -32.51 -3.70
C PRO A 134 -7.35 -33.33 -2.55
N SER A 135 -6.02 -33.47 -2.52
CA SER A 135 -5.32 -34.21 -1.45
C SER A 135 -5.15 -33.43 -0.14
N ILE A 136 -5.47 -32.13 -0.15
CA ILE A 136 -5.38 -31.23 1.00
C ILE A 136 -6.77 -30.78 1.44
N GLY A 137 -7.65 -30.47 0.49
CA GLY A 137 -8.93 -29.79 0.73
C GLY A 137 -8.73 -28.30 1.04
N PHE A 138 -9.81 -27.64 1.41
CA PHE A 138 -9.79 -26.28 1.96
C PHE A 138 -10.66 -26.20 3.22
N GLY A 139 -10.55 -25.10 3.95
CA GLY A 139 -11.35 -24.86 5.15
C GLY A 139 -11.70 -23.39 5.36
N ARG A 140 -12.52 -23.13 6.37
CA ARG A 140 -12.89 -21.78 6.76
C ARG A 140 -12.77 -21.62 8.26
N PHE A 141 -11.97 -20.64 8.64
CA PHE A 141 -11.95 -20.13 10.00
C PHE A 141 -13.20 -19.28 10.20
N TRP A 142 -13.99 -19.62 11.21
CA TRP A 142 -15.22 -18.92 11.56
C TRP A 142 -15.32 -18.78 13.08
N ASN A 143 -15.82 -17.63 13.53
CA ASN A 143 -16.04 -17.39 14.95
C ASN A 143 -17.53 -17.53 15.32
N MET A 144 -17.84 -18.45 16.25
CA MET A 144 -19.18 -18.64 16.82
C MET A 144 -19.44 -17.86 18.13
N GLY A 145 -18.59 -16.89 18.48
CA GLY A 145 -18.73 -15.99 19.63
C GLY A 145 -17.77 -16.23 20.79
N ALA A 146 -16.75 -17.09 20.66
CA ALA A 146 -15.77 -17.33 21.74
C ALA A 146 -14.36 -17.62 21.24
N ALA A 147 -14.22 -18.42 20.18
CA ALA A 147 -12.95 -18.74 19.54
C ALA A 147 -13.13 -18.88 18.02
N CYS A 148 -12.03 -18.68 17.32
CA CYS A 148 -11.93 -18.88 15.89
C CYS A 148 -11.58 -20.33 15.61
N ASN A 149 -12.50 -21.08 15.00
CA ASN A 149 -12.31 -22.51 14.75
C ASN A 149 -12.29 -22.78 13.25
N LEU A 150 -11.51 -23.80 12.84
CA LEU A 150 -11.41 -24.27 11.47
C LEU A 150 -12.52 -25.26 11.16
N TYR A 151 -13.37 -24.90 10.20
CA TYR A 151 -14.42 -25.77 9.66
C TYR A 151 -13.96 -26.36 8.32
N SER A 152 -14.18 -27.67 8.18
CA SER A 152 -13.95 -28.39 6.92
C SER A 152 -15.13 -28.19 5.96
N GLU A 153 -14.96 -28.52 4.68
CA GLU A 153 -15.99 -28.39 3.61
C GLU A 153 -17.41 -28.82 4.02
N GLY A 154 -17.54 -29.85 4.86
CA GLY A 154 -18.83 -30.40 5.30
C GLY A 154 -19.54 -29.60 6.39
N ASP A 155 -18.83 -28.73 7.11
CA ASP A 155 -19.31 -28.03 8.31
C ASP A 155 -19.36 -26.51 8.14
N PHE A 156 -19.15 -26.01 6.92
CA PHE A 156 -19.35 -24.60 6.62
C PHE A 156 -20.81 -24.20 6.93
N GLY A 157 -21.02 -23.35 7.92
CA GLY A 157 -22.34 -22.80 8.26
C GLY A 157 -22.88 -21.90 7.15
N TYR A 158 -23.54 -22.48 6.15
CA TYR A 158 -24.04 -21.77 4.98
C TYR A 158 -25.46 -21.23 5.17
N TYR A 159 -25.62 -20.10 5.85
CA TYR A 159 -26.89 -19.36 5.82
C TYR A 159 -26.68 -17.88 5.50
N GLY A 160 -27.13 -17.46 4.31
CA GLY A 160 -27.46 -16.07 4.01
C GLY A 160 -26.30 -15.08 3.84
N LEU A 161 -25.08 -15.54 3.54
CA LEU A 161 -23.95 -14.62 3.34
C LEU A 161 -24.17 -13.71 2.12
N PRO A 162 -23.81 -12.42 2.25
CA PRO A 162 -23.98 -11.45 1.17
C PRO A 162 -23.12 -11.82 -0.04
N VAL A 163 -23.61 -11.46 -1.23
CA VAL A 163 -22.84 -11.58 -2.47
C VAL A 163 -21.55 -10.78 -2.33
N GLN A 164 -20.41 -11.42 -2.60
CA GLN A 164 -19.11 -10.75 -2.55
C GLN A 164 -19.05 -9.59 -3.55
N PRO A 165 -18.43 -8.46 -3.18
CA PRO A 165 -18.35 -7.29 -4.06
C PRO A 165 -17.61 -7.62 -5.36
N ASP A 166 -17.88 -6.81 -6.38
CA ASP A 166 -17.08 -6.84 -7.60
C ASP A 166 -15.70 -6.25 -7.32
N VAL A 167 -14.70 -7.12 -7.23
CA VAL A 167 -13.32 -6.71 -6.93
C VAL A 167 -12.37 -7.02 -8.07
N ALA A 168 -12.88 -7.41 -9.24
CA ALA A 168 -12.06 -7.82 -10.38
C ALA A 168 -11.18 -6.67 -10.91
N ASN A 169 -11.60 -5.41 -10.68
CA ASN A 169 -10.91 -4.21 -11.15
C ASN A 169 -10.22 -3.42 -10.02
N LEU A 170 -10.16 -3.96 -8.79
CA LEU A 170 -9.45 -3.29 -7.71
C LEU A 170 -7.93 -3.37 -7.92
N PRO A 171 -7.17 -2.33 -7.49
CA PRO A 171 -5.72 -2.35 -7.57
C PRO A 171 -5.11 -3.45 -6.69
N LEU A 172 -4.02 -4.06 -7.17
CA LEU A 172 -3.22 -5.04 -6.42
C LEU A 172 -2.10 -4.34 -5.64
N PHE A 173 -1.98 -4.63 -4.35
CA PHE A 173 -0.94 -4.11 -3.47
C PHE A 173 -0.06 -5.24 -2.94
N LYS A 174 1.10 -5.43 -3.57
CA LYS A 174 2.07 -6.48 -3.22
C LYS A 174 2.89 -6.11 -1.98
N ASN A 175 3.06 -7.08 -1.07
CA ASN A 175 3.83 -6.99 0.17
C ASN A 175 3.37 -5.84 1.08
N GLN A 176 2.06 -5.62 1.13
CA GLN A 176 1.41 -4.58 1.93
C GLN A 176 0.23 -5.18 2.67
N ASP A 177 -0.17 -4.52 3.76
CA ASP A 177 -1.37 -4.81 4.53
C ASP A 177 -2.26 -3.55 4.53
N PRO A 178 -3.60 -3.71 4.55
CA PRO A 178 -4.51 -2.61 4.83
C PRO A 178 -4.24 -2.06 6.24
N GLN A 179 -4.35 -0.74 6.39
CA GLN A 179 -4.19 -0.08 7.69
C GLN A 179 -5.56 0.10 8.33
N GLY A 180 -6.00 -0.95 9.04
CA GLY A 180 -7.35 -1.08 9.59
C GLY A 180 -8.25 -1.94 8.71
N GLY A 181 -9.56 -1.70 8.76
CA GLY A 181 -10.58 -2.34 7.94
C GLY A 181 -11.25 -3.57 8.54
N PHE A 182 -10.75 -4.11 9.65
CA PHE A 182 -11.35 -5.28 10.32
C PHE A 182 -12.41 -4.86 11.34
N CYS A 183 -12.01 -4.09 12.36
CA CYS A 183 -12.90 -3.58 13.40
C CYS A 183 -13.21 -2.09 13.31
N ASP A 184 -12.38 -1.38 12.56
CA ASP A 184 -12.50 0.05 12.29
C ASP A 184 -12.28 0.25 10.80
N GLU A 185 -12.79 1.35 10.25
CA GLU A 185 -12.57 1.70 8.85
C GLU A 185 -11.07 1.77 8.51
N ALA A 186 -10.70 1.25 7.35
CA ALA A 186 -9.36 1.32 6.83
C ALA A 186 -8.99 2.74 6.39
N SER A 187 -7.76 3.14 6.70
CA SER A 187 -7.16 4.40 6.21
C SER A 187 -6.50 4.25 4.83
N THR A 188 -6.32 3.01 4.37
CA THR A 188 -5.77 2.64 3.06
C THR A 188 -6.85 2.62 1.98
N PRO A 189 -6.49 2.79 0.69
CA PRO A 189 -7.45 2.70 -0.41
C PRO A 189 -8.00 1.27 -0.58
N ASP A 190 -9.20 1.16 -1.15
CA ASP A 190 -9.76 -0.15 -1.54
C ASP A 190 -8.84 -0.85 -2.54
N GLY A 191 -8.72 -2.16 -2.39
CA GLY A 191 -7.67 -2.92 -3.06
C GLY A 191 -7.57 -4.37 -2.62
N ILE A 192 -6.75 -5.11 -3.36
CA ILE A 192 -6.36 -6.47 -3.03
C ILE A 192 -4.93 -6.45 -2.51
N TYR A 193 -4.79 -6.62 -1.20
CA TYR A 193 -3.52 -6.64 -0.50
C TYR A 193 -3.03 -8.08 -0.41
N TYR A 194 -1.77 -8.34 -0.73
CA TYR A 194 -1.25 -9.69 -0.62
C TYR A 194 0.23 -9.74 -0.27
N LYS A 195 0.62 -10.75 0.52
CA LYS A 195 2.01 -10.96 0.92
C LYS A 195 2.31 -12.43 1.18
N GLN A 196 3.58 -12.80 1.00
CA GLN A 196 4.05 -14.12 1.41
C GLN A 196 4.05 -14.22 2.95
N VAL A 197 3.57 -15.35 3.47
CA VAL A 197 3.51 -15.62 4.91
C VAL A 197 4.27 -16.91 5.24
N ASN A 198 4.89 -16.94 6.42
CA ASN A 198 5.63 -18.12 6.88
C ASN A 198 4.72 -19.12 7.61
N ASN A 199 3.73 -18.60 8.33
CA ASN A 199 2.81 -19.36 9.16
C ASN A 199 1.38 -19.21 8.62
N LEU A 200 0.59 -20.26 8.80
CA LEU A 200 -0.86 -20.25 8.58
C LEU A 200 -1.55 -19.98 9.92
N PRO A 201 -2.80 -19.48 9.94
CA PRO A 201 -3.60 -19.40 11.15
C PRO A 201 -3.70 -20.77 11.85
N GLU A 202 -3.72 -20.74 13.18
CA GLU A 202 -3.90 -21.92 14.01
C GLU A 202 -5.37 -22.11 14.34
N ASP A 203 -5.80 -23.36 14.44
CA ASP A 203 -7.14 -23.72 14.90
C ASP A 203 -7.18 -23.79 16.44
N TRP A 204 -8.36 -23.84 17.03
CA TRP A 204 -8.55 -23.79 18.46
C TRP A 204 -9.40 -24.96 18.96
N ASP A 205 -8.84 -25.74 19.89
CA ASP A 205 -9.59 -26.77 20.58
C ASP A 205 -10.41 -26.13 21.70
N MET A 206 -11.74 -26.13 21.53
CA MET A 206 -12.66 -25.56 22.53
C MET A 206 -12.80 -26.43 23.79
N GLU A 207 -12.46 -27.73 23.72
CA GLU A 207 -12.53 -28.63 24.87
C GLU A 207 -11.30 -28.49 25.76
N THR A 208 -10.12 -28.39 25.16
CA THR A 208 -8.85 -28.32 25.88
C THR A 208 -8.35 -26.88 26.10
N GLY A 209 -8.81 -25.93 25.27
CA GLY A 209 -8.32 -24.55 25.28
C GLY A 209 -6.91 -24.43 24.71
N GLU A 210 -6.47 -25.38 23.88
CA GLU A 210 -5.15 -25.39 23.25
C GLU A 210 -5.23 -25.06 21.76
N SER A 211 -4.15 -24.47 21.25
CA SER A 211 -3.99 -24.23 19.82
C SER A 211 -3.68 -25.53 19.08
N ILE A 212 -4.37 -25.73 17.96
CA ILE A 212 -4.14 -26.83 17.02
C ILE A 212 -3.35 -26.27 15.83
N PRO A 213 -2.06 -26.62 15.68
CA PRO A 213 -1.26 -26.12 14.58
C PRO A 213 -1.66 -26.74 13.24
N PRO A 214 -1.46 -26.03 12.12
CA PRO A 214 -1.68 -26.56 10.79
C PRO A 214 -0.94 -27.88 10.53
N PRO A 215 -1.48 -28.79 9.69
CA PRO A 215 -0.81 -30.03 9.34
C PRO A 215 0.63 -29.82 8.89
N ARG A 216 1.58 -30.61 9.44
CA ARG A 216 3.03 -30.47 9.17
C ARG A 216 3.38 -30.44 7.68
N LYS A 217 2.60 -31.11 6.82
CA LYS A 217 2.77 -31.13 5.36
C LYS A 217 2.71 -29.72 4.73
N LEU A 218 1.94 -28.80 5.33
CA LEU A 218 1.76 -27.43 4.83
C LEU A 218 2.92 -26.50 5.26
N LYS A 219 3.70 -26.91 6.27
CA LYS A 219 4.77 -26.07 6.84
C LYS A 219 5.80 -25.63 5.80
N TYR A 220 6.15 -26.51 4.86
CA TYR A 220 7.22 -26.27 3.88
C TYR A 220 6.73 -25.72 2.54
N LEU A 221 5.42 -25.55 2.36
CA LEU A 221 4.86 -24.98 1.13
C LEU A 221 5.01 -23.47 1.14
N ASN A 222 5.12 -22.86 -0.05
CA ASN A 222 4.96 -21.42 -0.20
C ASN A 222 3.52 -21.04 0.11
N LYS A 223 3.33 -19.92 0.82
CA LYS A 223 2.01 -19.47 1.28
C LYS A 223 1.86 -17.99 1.00
N ILE A 224 0.69 -17.60 0.51
CA ILE A 224 0.34 -16.20 0.34
C ILE A 224 -0.97 -15.93 1.06
N MET A 225 -0.98 -14.86 1.85
CA MET A 225 -2.19 -14.29 2.43
C MET A 225 -2.68 -13.18 1.49
N VAL A 226 -3.99 -13.15 1.25
CA VAL A 226 -4.69 -12.14 0.47
C VAL A 226 -5.79 -11.53 1.32
N GLN A 227 -5.87 -10.22 1.34
CA GLN A 227 -6.91 -9.44 2.01
C GLN A 227 -7.63 -8.57 0.97
N VAL A 228 -8.94 -8.71 0.92
CA VAL A 228 -9.82 -7.95 0.03
C VAL A 228 -10.38 -6.77 0.81
N GLN A 229 -9.94 -5.56 0.50
CA GLN A 229 -10.48 -4.34 1.09
C GLN A 229 -11.48 -3.68 0.11
N TYR A 230 -12.70 -3.45 0.56
CA TYR A 230 -13.77 -2.83 -0.21
C TYR A 230 -14.65 -1.95 0.68
N ASN A 231 -14.97 -0.73 0.21
CA ASN A 231 -15.67 0.29 0.99
C ASN A 231 -15.03 0.56 2.36
N TYR A 232 -13.68 0.63 2.42
CA TYR A 232 -12.91 0.82 3.66
C TYR A 232 -12.97 -0.34 4.66
N TRP A 233 -13.53 -1.50 4.30
CA TRP A 233 -13.55 -2.69 5.16
C TRP A 233 -12.80 -3.85 4.51
N VAL A 234 -12.08 -4.63 5.30
CA VAL A 234 -11.57 -5.93 4.83
C VAL A 234 -12.73 -6.91 4.86
N VAL A 235 -13.22 -7.25 3.68
CA VAL A 235 -14.40 -8.10 3.51
C VAL A 235 -14.04 -9.58 3.43
N LYS A 236 -12.77 -9.91 3.21
CA LYS A 236 -12.29 -11.29 3.17
C LYS A 236 -10.78 -11.39 3.37
N THR A 237 -10.37 -12.35 4.20
CA THR A 237 -8.99 -12.84 4.27
C THR A 237 -8.93 -14.26 3.69
N MET A 238 -7.93 -14.53 2.85
CA MET A 238 -7.73 -15.81 2.17
C MET A 238 -6.28 -16.24 2.25
N TYR A 239 -6.05 -17.54 2.38
CA TYR A 239 -4.73 -18.14 2.34
C TYR A 239 -4.63 -19.09 1.15
N PHE A 240 -3.53 -18.96 0.42
CA PHE A 240 -3.20 -19.78 -0.74
C PHE A 240 -1.88 -20.50 -0.51
N ILE A 241 -1.75 -21.69 -1.08
CA ILE A 241 -0.52 -22.48 -1.06
C ILE A 241 -0.07 -22.84 -2.45
N GLU A 242 1.24 -22.98 -2.63
CA GLU A 242 1.81 -23.57 -3.83
C GLU A 242 2.04 -25.08 -3.63
N SER A 243 1.49 -25.89 -4.53
CA SER A 243 1.66 -27.34 -4.57
C SER A 243 1.84 -27.76 -6.03
N ASN A 244 2.83 -28.62 -6.34
CA ASN A 244 3.10 -29.08 -7.71
C ASN A 244 3.18 -27.93 -8.74
N ASP A 245 3.86 -26.85 -8.39
CA ASP A 245 4.01 -25.64 -9.22
C ASP A 245 2.68 -24.93 -9.58
N LYS A 246 1.62 -25.14 -8.80
CA LYS A 246 0.32 -24.48 -8.94
C LYS A 246 -0.13 -23.88 -7.62
N TRP A 247 -0.89 -22.80 -7.70
CA TRP A 247 -1.52 -22.17 -6.54
C TRP A 247 -2.90 -22.75 -6.27
N TYR A 248 -3.24 -22.89 -5.00
CA TYR A 248 -4.54 -23.40 -4.53
C TYR A 248 -5.04 -22.59 -3.35
N LEU A 249 -6.36 -22.38 -3.30
CA LEU A 249 -7.04 -21.88 -2.12
C LEU A 249 -6.91 -22.92 -1.00
N LEU A 250 -6.51 -22.46 0.18
CA LEU A 250 -6.39 -23.29 1.36
C LEU A 250 -7.42 -22.89 2.42
N TYR A 251 -7.47 -21.61 2.80
CA TYR A 251 -8.38 -21.15 3.85
C TYR A 251 -9.10 -19.86 3.47
N PHE A 252 -10.37 -19.77 3.88
CA PHE A 252 -10.99 -18.50 4.21
C PHE A 252 -10.78 -18.20 5.68
N ASP A 253 -10.51 -16.95 6.00
CA ASP A 253 -10.41 -16.48 7.37
C ASP A 253 -11.41 -15.35 7.58
N ASP A 254 -12.47 -15.69 8.32
CA ASP A 254 -13.59 -14.82 8.65
C ASP A 254 -13.68 -14.58 10.16
N CYS A 255 -12.56 -14.74 10.86
CA CYS A 255 -12.48 -14.47 12.29
C CYS A 255 -12.09 -13.03 12.60
N ASP A 256 -11.85 -12.22 11.57
CA ASP A 256 -11.53 -10.83 11.75
C ASP A 256 -12.71 -10.07 12.40
N CYS A 257 -12.39 -9.40 13.50
CA CYS A 257 -13.33 -8.64 14.35
C CYS A 257 -14.31 -9.42 15.23
N SER A 258 -13.92 -10.60 15.68
CA SER A 258 -14.60 -11.26 16.78
C SER A 258 -14.12 -10.77 18.15
N ALA A 259 -14.96 -10.00 18.84
CA ALA A 259 -14.87 -9.69 20.26
C ALA A 259 -16.24 -9.86 20.92
#